data_AF-A0A2P8VU06-F1
#
_entry.id   AF-A0A2P8VU06-F1
#
_cell.length_a   1.000
_cell.length_b   1.000
_cell.length_c   1.000
_cell.angle_alpha   90.00
_cell.angle_beta   90.00
_cell.angle_gamma   90.00
#
_symmetry.space_group_name_H-M   'P 1'
#
loop_
_entity.id
_entity.type
_entity.pdbx_description
1 polymer ?
#
loop_
_entity_poly.entity_id
_entity_poly.type
_entity_poly.pdbx_seq_one_letter_code
_entity_poly.pdbx_strand_id
1 'polypeptide(L)'
;VYEVLRVTERLQKLISEGAPTEVIKEAAVEDGMQTLLAYSLNLVRQGYTTLDEVERVTFTDTGLEAELKAKRKASLTCACCAAELQQDWLDCPYCLTPRFQD
;
A
#
# COMPACT_ATOMS: atom_id res chain seq x y z
N VAL A 1 13.62 4.63 -10.47
CA VAL A 1 12.35 4.41 -9.73
C VAL A 1 11.30 5.37 -10.24
N TYR A 2 10.03 4.96 -10.32
CA TYR A 2 8.93 5.80 -10.80
C TYR A 2 7.66 5.55 -9.97
N GLU A 3 6.81 6.56 -9.90
CA GLU A 3 5.45 6.51 -9.35
C GLU A 3 4.56 7.25 -10.36
N VAL A 4 3.52 6.56 -10.85
CA VAL A 4 2.69 7.06 -11.95
C VAL A 4 1.24 7.13 -11.50
N LEU A 5 0.77 8.35 -11.26
CA LEU A 5 -0.63 8.62 -10.94
C LEU A 5 -1.46 8.70 -12.23
N ARG A 6 -2.21 7.63 -12.54
CA ARG A 6 -3.22 7.68 -13.59
C ARG A 6 -4.45 8.40 -13.07
N VAL A 7 -4.86 9.50 -13.70
CA VAL A 7 -6.08 10.23 -13.31
C VAL A 7 -7.32 9.45 -13.76
N THR A 8 -7.82 8.57 -12.91
CA THR A 8 -9.10 7.85 -13.08
C THR A 8 -10.27 8.80 -12.86
N GLU A 9 -11.49 8.42 -13.28
CA GLU A 9 -12.71 9.21 -13.00
C GLU A 9 -12.91 9.46 -11.50
N ARG A 10 -12.61 8.44 -10.67
CA ARG A 10 -12.62 8.53 -9.21
C ARG A 10 -11.66 9.61 -8.70
N LEU A 11 -10.42 9.60 -9.19
CA LEU A 11 -9.42 10.61 -8.82
C LEU A 11 -9.77 12.00 -9.35
N GLN A 12 -10.28 12.11 -10.58
CA GLN A 12 -10.71 13.39 -11.16
C GLN A 12 -11.78 14.07 -10.29
N LYS A 13 -12.74 13.29 -9.78
CA LYS A 13 -13.77 13.79 -8.85
C LYS A 13 -13.15 14.30 -7.55
N LEU A 14 -12.30 13.49 -6.91
CA LEU A 14 -11.63 13.87 -5.66
C LEU A 14 -10.78 15.13 -5.81
N ILE A 15 -10.06 15.27 -6.92
CA ILE A 15 -9.27 16.47 -7.23
C ILE A 15 -10.19 17.68 -7.40
N SER A 16 -11.29 17.53 -8.13
CA SER A 16 -12.25 18.62 -8.36
C SER A 16 -12.93 19.10 -7.08
N GLU A 17 -13.12 18.19 -6.12
CA GLU A 17 -13.68 18.48 -4.79
C GLU A 17 -12.64 19.06 -3.80
N GLY A 18 -11.36 19.15 -4.19
CA GLY A 18 -10.29 19.61 -3.32
C GLY A 18 -10.01 18.66 -2.16
N ALA A 19 -10.19 17.34 -2.38
CA ALA A 19 -9.96 16.33 -1.36
C ALA A 19 -8.51 16.39 -0.83
N PRO A 20 -8.28 16.05 0.45
CA PRO A 20 -6.93 15.98 1.02
C PRO A 20 -6.01 15.04 0.24
N THR A 21 -4.72 15.36 0.20
CA THR A 21 -3.70 14.56 -0.50
C THR A 21 -3.69 13.09 -0.06
N GLU A 22 -3.92 12.82 1.22
CA GLU A 22 -4.01 11.46 1.76
C GLU A 22 -5.16 10.67 1.13
N VAL A 23 -6.32 11.31 0.95
CA VAL A 23 -7.49 10.67 0.34
C VAL A 23 -7.24 10.37 -1.14
N ILE A 24 -6.59 11.30 -1.85
CA ILE A 24 -6.21 11.12 -3.25
C ILE A 24 -5.20 9.98 -3.39
N LYS A 25 -4.17 9.95 -2.52
CA LYS A 25 -3.14 8.91 -2.51
C LYS A 25 -3.72 7.53 -2.23
N GLU A 26 -4.61 7.42 -1.25
CA GLU A 26 -5.29 6.16 -0.94
C GLU A 26 -6.11 5.65 -2.12
N ALA A 27 -6.95 6.51 -2.72
CA ALA A 27 -7.74 6.14 -3.88
C ALA A 27 -6.85 5.69 -5.05
N ALA A 28 -5.72 6.36 -5.27
CA ALA A 28 -4.78 5.99 -6.32
C ALA A 28 -4.14 4.61 -6.09
N VAL A 29 -3.72 4.30 -4.85
CA VAL A 29 -3.15 3.00 -4.51
C VAL A 29 -4.19 1.88 -4.64
N GLU A 30 -5.42 2.13 -4.19
CA GLU A 30 -6.55 1.20 -4.37
C GLU A 30 -6.86 0.96 -5.86
N ASP A 31 -6.72 1.98 -6.71
CA ASP A 31 -6.88 1.89 -8.17
C ASP A 31 -5.64 1.26 -8.86
N GLY A 32 -4.64 0.78 -8.10
CA GLY A 32 -3.49 0.03 -8.59
C GLY A 32 -2.21 0.85 -8.81
N MET A 33 -2.15 2.10 -8.37
CA MET A 33 -0.91 2.88 -8.37
C MET A 33 0.14 2.23 -7.46
N GLN A 34 1.33 1.98 -8.01
CA GLN A 34 2.49 1.61 -7.21
C GLN A 34 3.22 2.86 -6.73
N THR A 35 3.47 2.94 -5.43
CA THR A 35 4.23 4.05 -4.85
C THR A 35 5.72 3.91 -5.13
N LEU A 36 6.46 5.01 -4.95
CA LEU A 36 7.92 5.02 -5.05
C LEU A 36 8.56 3.99 -4.12
N LEU A 37 8.14 3.93 -2.85
CA LEU A 37 8.73 3.03 -1.86
C LEU A 37 8.40 1.56 -2.19
N ALA A 38 7.16 1.24 -2.55
CA ALA A 38 6.78 -0.11 -2.98
C ALA A 38 7.57 -0.57 -4.21
N TYR A 39 7.71 0.30 -5.21
CA TYR A 39 8.47 0.01 -6.42
C TYR A 39 9.97 -0.17 -6.13
N SER A 40 10.56 0.71 -5.32
CA SER A 40 11.95 0.61 -4.87
C SER A 40 12.24 -0.74 -4.17
N LEU A 41 11.36 -1.16 -3.26
CA LEU A 41 11.51 -2.45 -2.56
C LEU A 41 11.40 -3.64 -3.53
N ASN A 42 10.55 -3.56 -4.55
CA ASN A 42 10.49 -4.58 -5.60
C ASN A 42 11.80 -4.66 -6.41
N LEU A 43 12.45 -3.53 -6.69
CA LEU A 43 13.75 -3.53 -7.37
C LEU A 43 14.86 -4.16 -6.52
N VAL A 44 14.83 -3.97 -5.20
CA VAL A 44 15.74 -4.67 -4.27
C VAL A 44 15.51 -6.17 -4.34
N ARG A 45 14.26 -6.63 -4.27
CA ARG A 45 13.91 -8.06 -4.38
C ARG A 45 14.37 -8.68 -5.70
N GLN A 46 14.41 -7.90 -6.77
CA GLN A 46 14.88 -8.33 -8.09
C GLN A 46 16.40 -8.20 -8.28
N GLY A 47 17.12 -7.63 -7.31
CA GLY A 47 18.57 -7.44 -7.37
C GLY A 47 19.04 -6.25 -8.21
N TYR A 48 18.13 -5.32 -8.56
CA TYR A 48 18.47 -4.14 -9.38
C TYR A 48 19.00 -2.95 -8.56
N THR A 49 18.79 -2.94 -7.25
CA THR A 49 19.27 -1.89 -6.33
C THR A 49 19.49 -2.45 -4.93
N THR A 50 20.09 -1.67 -4.03
CA THR A 50 20.35 -2.05 -2.62
C THR A 50 19.36 -1.41 -1.66
N LEU A 51 19.21 -1.98 -0.46
CA LEU A 51 18.42 -1.36 0.61
C LEU A 51 18.95 0.03 0.98
N ASP A 52 20.28 0.19 1.07
CA ASP A 52 20.91 1.49 1.36
C ASP A 52 20.51 2.58 0.35
N GLU A 53 20.42 2.22 -0.94
CA GLU A 53 19.99 3.16 -1.98
C GLU A 53 18.50 3.51 -1.84
N VAL A 54 17.65 2.54 -1.50
CA VAL A 54 16.23 2.76 -1.24
C VAL A 54 16.02 3.66 -0.02
N GLU A 55 16.79 3.42 1.04
CA GLU A 55 16.78 4.21 2.27
C GLU A 55 17.09 5.67 1.97
N ARG A 56 18.21 5.91 1.28
CA ARG A 56 18.70 7.25 0.97
C ARG A 56 17.76 8.06 0.06
N VAL A 57 17.01 7.41 -0.82
CA VAL A 57 16.27 8.09 -1.91
C VAL A 57 14.76 8.12 -1.72
N THR A 58 14.17 7.06 -1.15
CA THR A 58 12.71 6.89 -1.14
C THR A 58 12.11 6.57 0.22
N PHE A 59 12.95 6.27 1.21
CA PHE A 59 12.49 5.92 2.54
C PHE A 59 12.36 7.17 3.41
N THR A 60 11.16 7.73 3.42
CA THR A 60 10.77 8.81 4.34
C THR A 60 9.73 8.28 5.33
N ASP A 61 9.63 8.89 6.51
CA ASP A 61 8.60 8.54 7.51
C ASP A 61 7.20 8.56 6.89
N THR A 62 6.90 9.60 6.10
CA THR A 62 5.63 9.75 5.38
C THR A 62 5.41 8.70 4.29
N GLY A 63 6.48 8.25 3.63
CA GLY A 63 6.42 7.19 2.62
C GLY A 63 6.13 5.84 3.28
N LEU A 64 6.82 5.54 4.37
CA LEU A 64 6.64 4.32 5.15
C LEU A 64 5.24 4.23 5.77
N GLU A 65 4.75 5.31 6.36
CA GLU A 65 3.41 5.36 6.94
C GLU A 65 2.33 5.09 5.89
N ALA A 66 2.46 5.67 4.69
CA ALA A 66 1.52 5.44 3.60
C ALA A 66 1.52 3.98 3.14
N GLU A 67 2.69 3.34 3.03
CA GLU A 67 2.80 1.91 2.71
C GLU A 67 2.15 1.02 3.76
N LEU A 68 2.41 1.29 5.04
CA LEU A 68 1.80 0.54 6.15
C LEU A 68 0.29 0.72 6.19
N LYS A 69 -0.23 1.90 5.84
CA LYS A 69 -1.67 2.16 5.76
C LYS A 69 -2.31 1.41 4.59
N ALA A 70 -1.69 1.43 3.41
CA ALA A 70 -2.16 0.69 2.25
C ALA A 70 -2.21 -0.82 2.51
N LYS A 71 -1.13 -1.40 3.08
CA LYS A 71 -1.09 -2.84 3.43
C LYS A 71 -2.14 -3.24 4.47
N ARG A 72 -2.43 -2.38 5.44
CA ARG A 72 -3.46 -2.64 6.48
C ARG A 72 -4.88 -2.76 5.89
N LYS A 73 -5.19 -2.03 4.81
CA LYS A 73 -6.50 -2.11 4.14
C LYS A 73 -6.63 -3.31 3.19
N ALA A 74 -5.54 -3.73 2.55
CA ALA A 74 -5.57 -4.82 1.57
C ALA A 74 -5.89 -6.21 2.16
N SER A 75 -5.66 -6.41 3.47
CA SER A 75 -5.77 -7.73 4.12
C SER A 75 -7.01 -7.86 5.02
N LEU A 76 -8.17 -7.30 4.62
CA LEU A 76 -9.43 -7.40 5.39
C LEU A 76 -10.27 -8.65 5.07
N THR A 77 -9.73 -9.58 4.27
CA THR A 77 -10.34 -10.87 3.99
C THR A 77 -9.34 -11.98 4.28
N CYS A 78 -9.74 -12.98 5.06
CA CYS A 78 -8.88 -14.11 5.37
C CYS A 78 -8.57 -14.94 4.11
N ALA A 79 -7.29 -15.19 3.83
CA ALA A 79 -6.87 -16.00 2.69
C ALA A 79 -7.27 -17.48 2.78
N CYS A 80 -7.63 -17.98 3.97
CA CYS A 80 -8.02 -19.37 4.18
C CYS A 80 -9.53 -19.57 4.17
N CYS A 81 -10.27 -18.83 5.02
CA CYS A 81 -11.71 -19.02 5.18
C CYS A 81 -12.57 -17.93 4.54
N ALA A 82 -11.97 -16.95 3.87
CA ALA A 82 -12.63 -15.78 3.27
C ALA A 82 -13.44 -14.90 4.24
N ALA A 83 -13.32 -15.12 5.55
CA ALA A 83 -13.98 -14.28 6.55
C ALA A 83 -13.48 -12.82 6.46
N GLU A 84 -14.39 -11.88 6.65
CA GLU A 84 -14.08 -10.47 6.80
C GLU A 84 -13.34 -10.25 8.14
N LEU A 85 -12.23 -9.52 8.10
CA LEU A 85 -11.33 -9.32 9.23
C LEU A 85 -11.31 -7.84 9.64
N GLN A 86 -11.13 -7.59 10.94
CA GLN A 86 -10.87 -6.25 11.44
C GLN A 86 -9.41 -5.85 11.29
N GLN A 87 -9.15 -4.54 11.19
CA GLN A 87 -7.81 -3.98 11.02
C GLN A 87 -6.83 -4.32 12.15
N ASP A 88 -7.33 -4.58 13.35
CA ASP A 88 -6.49 -4.82 14.54
C ASP A 88 -6.25 -6.31 14.82
N TRP A 89 -6.81 -7.21 13.99
CA TRP A 89 -6.62 -8.65 14.15
C TRP A 89 -5.31 -9.11 13.51
N LEU A 90 -4.50 -9.84 14.29
CA LEU A 90 -3.24 -10.47 13.85
C LEU A 90 -3.49 -11.81 13.17
N ASP A 91 -4.47 -12.56 13.69
CA ASP A 91 -4.91 -13.86 13.18
C ASP A 91 -6.41 -13.84 12.89
N CYS A 92 -6.87 -14.65 11.95
CA CYS A 92 -8.30 -14.84 11.73
C CYS A 92 -8.93 -15.57 12.93
N PRO A 93 -9.92 -14.99 13.64
CA PRO A 93 -10.52 -15.65 14.81
C PRO A 93 -11.34 -16.89 14.44
N TYR A 94 -11.68 -17.08 13.16
CA TYR A 94 -12.50 -18.19 12.69
C TYR A 94 -11.67 -19.42 12.29
N CYS A 95 -10.43 -19.24 11.83
CA CYS A 95 -9.60 -20.34 11.33
C CYS A 95 -8.12 -20.26 11.74
N LEU A 96 -7.76 -19.29 12.58
CA LEU A 96 -6.42 -19.07 13.13
C LEU A 96 -5.32 -18.89 12.06
N THR A 97 -5.70 -18.54 10.84
CA THR A 97 -4.73 -18.24 9.78
C THR A 97 -4.09 -16.87 10.04
N PRO A 98 -2.75 -16.77 10.06
CA PRO A 98 -2.04 -15.50 10.20
C PRO A 98 -2.40 -14.54 9.08
N ARG A 99 -2.65 -13.27 9.43
CA ARG A 99 -3.09 -12.25 8.48
C ARG A 99 -1.97 -11.74 7.56
N PHE A 100 -0.73 -11.79 8.03
CA PHE A 100 0.45 -11.40 7.27
C PHE A 100 1.36 -12.63 7.14
N GLN A 101 1.59 -13.07 5.91
CA GLN A 101 2.60 -14.08 5.57
C GLN A 101 3.70 -13.36 4.77
N ASP A 102 4.97 -13.61 5.12
CA ASP A 102 6.15 -12.94 4.56
C ASP A 102 6.31 -13.11 3.03
#